data_AF-A0A1V8TA65-F1
#
_entry.id   AF-A0A1V8TA65-F1
#
_cell.length_a   1.000
_cell.length_b   1.000
_cell.length_c   1.000
_cell.angle_alpha   90.00
_cell.angle_beta   90.00
_cell.angle_gamma   90.00
#
_symmetry.space_group_name_H-M   'P 1'
#
loop_
_entity.id
_entity.type
_entity.pdbx_description
1 polymer ?
#
loop_
_entity_poly.entity_id
_entity_poly.type
_entity_poly.pdbx_seq_one_letter_code
_entity_poly.pdbx_strand_id
1 'polypeptide(L)'
;MTSRKRSAEAMLLEFRDDMVNLLVGPYETRMAVHASHLRNSSEFSKLALQNWWQEGEERTIRLPEERPDDFRYYLHYLYKQGIATEPLQSPAGFDIAERYAFLSDLYLLGERMQDRDFKNAIIDCMIETNQLRNECNDTECPHVDAVTTVYEGTPASSPMRRSLVDMYVRQGDATWFASEDMRGGHPDFMADLVAALYRVARERSCAEEEFLKCGNYHEYTDDFLGPL
;
A
#
# COMPACT_ATOMS: atom_id res chain seq x y z
N MET A 1 22.41 -4.11 14.81
CA MET A 1 22.03 -4.28 16.22
C MET A 1 20.56 -4.64 16.28
N THR A 2 20.26 -5.79 16.88
CA THR A 2 18.96 -6.45 16.95
C THR A 2 17.92 -5.63 17.72
N SER A 3 17.00 -4.97 17.01
CA SER A 3 15.79 -4.43 17.63
C SER A 3 14.72 -5.53 17.68
N ARG A 4 14.83 -6.40 18.69
CA ARG A 4 13.66 -7.14 19.19
C ARG A 4 12.78 -6.14 19.94
N LYS A 5 11.54 -5.92 19.49
CA LYS A 5 10.36 -5.40 20.23
C LYS A 5 9.20 -5.29 19.22
N ARG A 6 7.95 -5.69 19.46
CA ARG A 6 7.22 -5.93 20.72
C ARG A 6 6.26 -7.11 20.59
N SER A 7 6.27 -8.01 21.57
CA SER A 7 5.21 -9.02 21.78
C SER A 7 3.95 -8.44 22.44
N ALA A 8 3.76 -7.12 22.41
CA ALA A 8 2.71 -6.44 23.18
C ALA A 8 1.39 -6.26 22.40
N GLU A 9 1.38 -6.49 21.09
CA GLU A 9 0.25 -6.24 20.19
C GLU A 9 -0.12 -7.46 19.34
N ALA A 10 0.31 -8.67 19.72
CA ALA A 10 -0.13 -9.88 19.04
C ALA A 10 -1.56 -10.22 19.50
N MET A 11 -2.55 -9.97 18.65
CA MET A 11 -3.92 -10.43 18.88
C MET A 11 -3.93 -11.95 18.97
N LEU A 12 -4.53 -12.50 20.04
CA LEU A 12 -4.73 -13.94 20.15
C LEU A 12 -5.65 -14.38 19.01
N LEU A 13 -5.20 -15.32 18.18
CA LEU A 13 -6.05 -15.96 17.20
C LEU A 13 -7.12 -16.76 17.94
N GLU A 14 -8.39 -16.37 17.76
CA GLU A 14 -9.51 -17.12 18.31
C GLU A 14 -9.85 -18.29 17.37
N PHE A 15 -9.39 -19.48 17.74
CA PHE A 15 -9.61 -20.69 16.94
C PHE A 15 -11.02 -21.27 17.07
N ARG A 16 -11.88 -20.68 17.91
CA ARG A 16 -13.32 -21.00 17.97
C ARG A 16 -14.16 -20.12 17.05
N ASP A 17 -13.53 -19.23 16.30
CA ASP A 17 -14.20 -18.35 15.36
C ASP A 17 -14.66 -19.10 14.10
N ASP A 18 -15.68 -18.57 13.44
CA ASP A 18 -16.21 -19.15 12.21
C ASP A 18 -15.21 -18.95 11.05
N MET A 19 -15.13 -19.96 10.19
CA MET A 19 -14.35 -19.89 8.96
C MET A 19 -15.21 -19.37 7.81
N VAL A 20 -14.62 -18.45 7.04
CA VAL A 20 -15.15 -17.93 5.79
C VAL A 20 -14.32 -18.46 4.64
N ASN A 21 -14.97 -19.02 3.63
CA ASN A 21 -14.34 -19.42 2.38
C ASN A 21 -14.22 -18.21 1.46
N LEU A 22 -13.15 -18.17 0.67
CA LEU A 22 -12.90 -17.14 -0.32
C LEU A 22 -12.65 -17.83 -1.66
N LEU A 23 -13.33 -17.39 -2.70
CA LEU A 23 -13.18 -17.82 -4.08
C LEU A 23 -12.55 -16.66 -4.84
N VAL A 24 -11.22 -16.70 -4.99
CA VAL A 24 -10.43 -15.59 -5.53
C VAL A 24 -10.07 -15.86 -6.99
N GLY A 25 -10.26 -14.84 -7.83
CA GLY A 25 -9.94 -14.86 -9.25
C GLY A 25 -10.95 -15.63 -10.11
N PRO A 26 -10.74 -15.62 -11.43
CA PRO A 26 -11.69 -16.18 -12.40
C PRO A 26 -11.82 -17.70 -12.32
N TYR A 27 -10.84 -18.38 -11.73
CA TYR A 27 -10.84 -19.83 -11.51
C TYR A 27 -11.29 -20.23 -10.09
N GLU A 28 -11.79 -19.27 -9.30
CA GLU A 28 -12.33 -19.51 -7.95
C GLU A 28 -11.34 -20.24 -7.03
N THR A 29 -10.10 -19.74 -6.96
CA THR A 29 -9.08 -20.31 -6.08
C THR A 29 -9.56 -20.25 -4.63
N ARG A 30 -9.71 -21.41 -4.00
CA ARG A 30 -10.28 -21.54 -2.66
C ARG A 30 -9.27 -21.19 -1.58
N MET A 31 -9.61 -20.24 -0.72
CA MET A 31 -8.88 -19.91 0.51
C MET A 31 -9.84 -19.87 1.70
N ALA A 32 -9.34 -19.97 2.93
CA ALA A 32 -10.16 -19.93 4.13
C ALA A 32 -9.52 -19.01 5.19
N VAL A 33 -10.36 -18.20 5.84
CA VAL A 33 -9.93 -17.20 6.85
C VAL A 33 -10.93 -17.13 8.01
N HIS A 34 -10.46 -16.81 9.21
CA HIS A 34 -11.31 -16.58 10.37
C HIS A 34 -12.14 -15.30 10.19
N ALA A 35 -13.44 -15.36 10.41
CA ALA A 35 -14.39 -14.26 10.18
C ALA A 35 -14.02 -12.98 10.95
N SER A 36 -13.48 -13.11 12.15
CA SER A 36 -12.97 -12.03 13.01
C SER A 36 -11.92 -11.16 12.33
N HIS A 37 -11.04 -11.76 11.52
CA HIS A 37 -9.96 -11.04 10.85
C HIS A 37 -10.49 -10.18 9.71
N LEU A 38 -11.50 -10.67 9.00
CA LEU A 38 -12.19 -9.90 7.97
C LEU A 38 -13.06 -8.80 8.59
N ARG A 39 -13.86 -9.12 9.62
CA ARG A 39 -14.79 -8.17 10.24
C ARG A 39 -14.08 -6.94 10.82
N ASN A 40 -12.86 -7.11 11.30
CA ASN A 40 -12.13 -6.02 11.94
C ASN A 40 -11.21 -5.26 10.97
N SER A 41 -11.04 -5.72 9.73
CA SER A 41 -10.04 -5.14 8.83
C SER A 41 -10.60 -4.04 7.93
N SER A 42 -11.71 -4.29 7.24
CA SER A 42 -12.18 -3.38 6.20
C SER A 42 -13.69 -3.17 6.19
N GLU A 43 -14.13 -1.99 5.73
CA GLU A 43 -15.57 -1.69 5.59
C GLU A 43 -16.24 -2.62 4.58
N PHE A 44 -15.55 -2.92 3.47
CA PHE A 44 -16.00 -3.95 2.52
C PHE A 44 -16.26 -5.28 3.23
N SER A 45 -15.31 -5.75 4.04
CA SER A 45 -15.41 -7.03 4.74
C SER A 45 -16.52 -7.02 5.79
N LYS A 46 -16.70 -5.91 6.51
CA LYS A 46 -17.82 -5.73 7.46
C LYS A 46 -19.17 -5.83 6.76
N LEU A 47 -19.36 -5.07 5.67
CA LEU A 47 -20.60 -5.03 4.91
C LEU A 47 -20.88 -6.36 4.22
N ALA A 48 -19.86 -6.96 3.60
CA ALA A 48 -19.95 -8.28 2.99
C ALA A 48 -20.40 -9.31 4.02
N LEU A 49 -19.75 -9.38 5.18
CA LEU A 49 -20.15 -10.30 6.24
C LEU A 49 -21.56 -9.99 6.76
N GLN A 50 -21.92 -8.73 7.02
CA GLN A 50 -23.23 -8.34 7.56
C GLN A 50 -24.40 -8.79 6.67
N ASN A 51 -24.32 -8.53 5.36
CA ASN A 51 -25.37 -8.94 4.41
C ASN A 51 -25.49 -10.47 4.35
N TRP A 52 -24.40 -11.20 4.52
CA TRP A 52 -24.42 -12.65 4.52
C TRP A 52 -25.00 -13.31 5.77
N TRP A 53 -24.80 -12.72 6.94
CA TRP A 53 -25.48 -13.19 8.16
C TRP A 53 -27.00 -13.03 8.03
N GLN A 54 -27.47 -12.12 7.17
CA GLN A 54 -28.89 -11.95 6.84
C GLN A 54 -29.37 -12.94 5.75
N GLU A 55 -28.54 -13.30 4.76
CA GLU A 55 -28.94 -14.13 3.60
C GLU A 55 -28.59 -15.64 3.72
N GLY A 56 -27.78 -16.05 4.69
CA GLY A 56 -27.97 -17.34 5.36
C GLY A 56 -27.36 -18.65 4.83
N GLU A 57 -26.63 -18.76 3.70
CA GLU A 57 -26.24 -20.13 3.27
C GLU A 57 -24.78 -20.45 2.86
N GLU A 58 -23.98 -19.59 2.21
CA GLU A 58 -22.71 -20.10 1.63
C GLU A 58 -21.40 -19.82 2.39
N ARG A 59 -21.35 -18.97 3.42
CA ARG A 59 -20.08 -18.59 4.13
C ARG A 59 -18.90 -18.34 3.16
N THR A 60 -19.16 -17.77 1.97
CA THR A 60 -18.20 -17.75 0.84
C THR A 60 -18.13 -16.38 0.15
N ILE A 61 -16.95 -15.74 0.07
CA ILE A 61 -16.73 -14.44 -0.62
C ILE A 61 -16.23 -14.78 -2.01
N ARG A 62 -16.90 -14.27 -3.04
CA ARG A 62 -16.42 -14.35 -4.42
C ARG A 62 -15.73 -13.05 -4.78
N LEU A 63 -14.48 -13.16 -5.23
CA LEU A 63 -13.61 -12.04 -5.61
C LEU A 63 -13.05 -12.33 -7.01
N PRO A 64 -13.90 -12.33 -8.06
CA PRO A 64 -13.52 -12.81 -9.39
C PRO A 64 -12.46 -11.94 -10.09
N GLU A 65 -12.38 -10.66 -9.71
CA GLU A 65 -11.45 -9.68 -10.28
C GLU A 65 -10.08 -9.69 -9.59
N GLU A 66 -9.98 -10.28 -8.40
CA GLU A 66 -8.73 -10.27 -7.62
C GLU A 66 -7.81 -11.40 -8.04
N ARG A 67 -6.50 -11.13 -7.99
CA ARG A 67 -5.48 -12.12 -8.26
C ARG A 67 -5.22 -12.94 -6.98
N PRO A 68 -5.28 -14.29 -7.05
CA PRO A 68 -5.05 -15.14 -5.88
C PRO A 68 -3.71 -14.88 -5.18
N ASP A 69 -2.65 -14.63 -5.93
CA ASP A 69 -1.33 -14.42 -5.34
C ASP A 69 -1.25 -13.11 -4.55
N ASP A 70 -1.79 -12.01 -5.08
CA ASP A 70 -1.83 -10.71 -4.38
C ASP A 70 -2.73 -10.80 -3.14
N PHE A 71 -3.88 -11.47 -3.27
CA PHE A 71 -4.84 -11.62 -2.17
C PHE A 71 -4.26 -12.41 -0.98
N ARG A 72 -3.32 -13.33 -1.22
CA ARG A 72 -2.62 -14.04 -0.13
C ARG A 72 -1.81 -13.09 0.75
N TYR A 73 -1.25 -12.01 0.20
CA TYR A 73 -0.54 -11.01 0.99
C TYR A 73 -1.48 -10.16 1.84
N TYR A 74 -2.66 -9.83 1.31
CA TYR A 74 -3.70 -9.20 2.11
C TYR A 74 -4.12 -10.11 3.28
N LEU A 75 -4.39 -11.39 3.04
CA LEU A 75 -4.66 -12.33 4.12
C LEU A 75 -3.50 -12.43 5.11
N HIS A 76 -2.25 -12.49 4.65
CA HIS A 76 -1.09 -12.48 5.54
C HIS A 76 -1.08 -11.23 6.44
N TYR A 77 -1.34 -10.05 5.85
CA TYR A 77 -1.44 -8.80 6.59
C TYR A 77 -2.55 -8.87 7.66
N LEU A 78 -3.74 -9.39 7.35
CA LEU A 78 -4.81 -9.51 8.35
C LEU A 78 -4.36 -10.26 9.61
N TYR A 79 -3.54 -11.31 9.47
CA TYR A 79 -3.05 -12.10 10.60
C TYR A 79 -1.81 -11.50 11.28
N LYS A 80 -0.94 -10.81 10.54
CA LYS A 80 0.38 -10.38 11.03
C LYS A 80 0.52 -8.89 11.26
N GLN A 81 -0.44 -8.10 10.74
CA GLN A 81 -0.43 -6.65 10.77
C GLN A 81 0.86 -6.06 10.17
N GLY A 82 1.37 -6.72 9.12
CA GLY A 82 2.57 -6.32 8.41
C GLY A 82 2.61 -6.90 6.99
N ILE A 83 3.10 -6.10 6.04
CA ILE A 83 3.26 -6.52 4.64
C ILE A 83 4.48 -7.44 4.56
N ALA A 84 4.29 -8.63 4.00
CA ALA A 84 5.40 -9.54 3.78
C ALA A 84 6.23 -9.06 2.59
N THR A 85 7.39 -8.48 2.88
CA THR A 85 8.42 -8.19 1.88
C THR A 85 9.69 -8.95 2.26
N GLU A 86 10.19 -9.78 1.34
CA GLU A 86 11.47 -10.47 1.55
C GLU A 86 12.63 -9.46 1.65
N PRO A 87 13.75 -9.78 2.32
CA PRO A 87 14.93 -8.92 2.29
C PRO A 87 15.42 -8.71 0.85
N LEU A 88 15.85 -7.49 0.50
CA LEU A 88 16.37 -7.15 -0.84
C LEU A 88 17.56 -8.02 -1.29
N GLN A 89 18.31 -8.57 -0.32
CA GLN A 89 19.48 -9.42 -0.57
C GLN A 89 19.12 -10.90 -0.82
N SER A 90 17.84 -11.25 -0.71
CA SER A 90 17.36 -12.61 -0.96
C SER A 90 17.38 -12.89 -2.47
N PRO A 91 18.05 -13.95 -2.96
CA PRO A 91 18.06 -14.30 -4.39
C PRO A 91 16.68 -14.64 -4.97
N ALA A 92 15.70 -14.92 -4.10
CA ALA A 92 14.32 -15.20 -4.47
C ALA A 92 13.37 -14.02 -4.14
N GLY A 93 13.90 -12.91 -3.62
CA GLY A 93 13.14 -11.71 -3.30
C GLY A 93 13.07 -10.75 -4.50
N PHE A 94 12.10 -9.84 -4.43
CA PHE A 94 11.97 -8.77 -5.41
C PHE A 94 13.16 -7.82 -5.36
N ASP A 95 13.63 -7.41 -6.54
CA ASP A 95 14.46 -6.21 -6.65
C ASP A 95 13.66 -4.95 -6.27
N ILE A 96 14.30 -3.78 -6.26
CA ILE A 96 13.65 -2.54 -5.82
C ILE A 96 12.49 -2.14 -6.75
N ALA A 97 12.68 -2.25 -8.07
CA ALA A 97 11.66 -1.90 -9.05
C ALA A 97 10.46 -2.85 -8.98
N GLU A 98 10.71 -4.16 -8.93
CA GLU A 98 9.70 -5.19 -8.73
C GLU A 98 8.94 -4.99 -7.42
N ARG A 99 9.63 -4.58 -6.35
CA ARG A 99 9.00 -4.30 -5.05
C ARG A 99 8.06 -3.10 -5.14
N TYR A 100 8.44 -2.03 -5.82
CA TYR A 100 7.51 -0.91 -6.01
C TYR A 100 6.29 -1.30 -6.83
N ALA A 101 6.47 -2.05 -7.92
CA ALA A 101 5.34 -2.54 -8.72
C ALA A 101 4.40 -3.41 -7.87
N PHE A 102 4.97 -4.34 -7.10
CA PHE A 102 4.22 -5.20 -6.19
C PHE A 102 3.45 -4.41 -5.12
N LEU A 103 4.09 -3.43 -4.48
CA LEU A 103 3.44 -2.58 -3.48
C LEU A 103 2.34 -1.70 -4.11
N SER A 104 2.52 -1.23 -5.35
CA SER A 104 1.46 -0.52 -6.08
C SER A 104 0.24 -1.40 -6.31
N ASP A 105 0.42 -2.64 -6.75
CA ASP A 105 -0.67 -3.58 -6.97
C ASP A 105 -1.42 -3.91 -5.67
N LEU A 106 -0.69 -4.12 -4.56
CA LEU A 106 -1.30 -4.31 -3.24
C LEU A 106 -2.06 -3.08 -2.77
N TYR A 107 -1.58 -1.87 -3.05
CA TYR A 107 -2.28 -0.66 -2.67
C TYR A 107 -3.64 -0.56 -3.37
N LEU A 108 -3.69 -0.89 -4.67
CA LEU A 108 -4.95 -0.95 -5.42
C LEU A 108 -5.90 -2.04 -4.90
N LEU A 109 -5.36 -3.19 -4.46
CA LEU A 109 -6.14 -4.19 -3.74
C LEU A 109 -6.73 -3.59 -2.45
N GLY A 110 -5.95 -2.82 -1.69
CA GLY A 110 -6.44 -2.08 -0.52
C GLY A 110 -7.55 -1.09 -0.81
N GLU A 111 -7.50 -0.40 -1.95
CA GLU A 111 -8.59 0.48 -2.40
C GLU A 111 -9.88 -0.31 -2.66
N ARG A 112 -9.78 -1.46 -3.35
CA ARG A 112 -10.94 -2.33 -3.63
C ARG A 112 -11.52 -2.97 -2.36
N MET A 113 -10.64 -3.40 -1.45
CA MET A 113 -11.04 -3.94 -0.15
C MET A 113 -11.49 -2.85 0.84
N GLN A 114 -11.34 -1.56 0.51
CA GLN A 114 -11.62 -0.44 1.41
C GLN A 114 -10.95 -0.63 2.79
N ASP A 115 -9.71 -1.15 2.77
CA ASP A 115 -8.92 -1.41 3.97
C ASP A 115 -7.88 -0.31 4.14
N ARG A 116 -8.25 0.68 4.94
CA ARG A 116 -7.44 1.87 5.21
C ARG A 116 -6.10 1.52 5.85
N ASP A 117 -6.12 0.64 6.85
CA ASP A 117 -4.92 0.34 7.64
C ASP A 117 -3.94 -0.51 6.82
N PHE A 118 -4.45 -1.39 5.95
CA PHE A 118 -3.65 -2.07 4.94
C PHE A 118 -2.99 -1.10 3.96
N LYS A 119 -3.75 -0.13 3.42
CA LYS A 119 -3.21 0.93 2.55
C LYS A 119 -2.11 1.74 3.24
N ASN A 120 -2.31 2.12 4.50
CA ASN A 120 -1.32 2.83 5.29
C ASN A 120 -0.04 2.00 5.48
N ALA A 121 -0.17 0.71 5.81
CA ALA A 121 0.98 -0.19 5.95
C ALA A 121 1.77 -0.36 4.63
N ILE A 122 1.10 -0.34 3.48
CA ILE A 122 1.76 -0.40 2.17
C ILE A 122 2.54 0.89 1.88
N ILE A 123 1.97 2.05 2.21
CA ILE A 123 2.68 3.33 2.10
C ILE A 123 3.94 3.31 2.96
N ASP A 124 3.86 2.76 4.18
CA ASP A 124 5.02 2.61 5.06
C ASP A 124 6.09 1.75 4.41
N CYS A 125 5.72 0.59 3.87
CA CYS A 125 6.67 -0.26 3.14
C CYS A 125 7.25 0.40 1.88
N MET A 126 6.49 1.25 1.17
CA MET A 126 7.04 2.02 0.05
C MET A 126 8.08 3.05 0.51
N ILE A 127 7.81 3.75 1.61
CA ILE A 127 8.73 4.74 2.20
C ILE A 127 9.99 4.04 2.73
N GLU A 128 9.83 2.92 3.43
CA GLU A 128 10.95 2.09 3.89
C GLU A 128 11.79 1.60 2.72
N THR A 129 11.16 1.10 1.65
CA THR A 129 11.85 0.71 0.41
C THR A 129 12.65 1.87 -0.16
N ASN A 130 12.07 3.07 -0.20
CA ASN A 130 12.75 4.28 -0.64
C ASN A 130 13.94 4.69 0.26
N GLN A 131 13.92 4.37 1.55
CA GLN A 131 15.01 4.65 2.50
C GLN A 131 16.15 3.64 2.42
N LEU A 132 15.91 2.41 1.96
CA LEU A 132 16.94 1.36 1.79
C LEU A 132 17.96 1.66 0.67
N ARG A 133 17.72 2.72 -0.11
CA ARG A 133 18.56 3.22 -1.21
C ARG A 133 20.06 3.32 -0.90
N ASN A 134 20.41 3.67 0.33
CA ASN A 134 21.81 3.82 0.75
C ASN A 134 22.57 2.49 0.92
N GLU A 135 21.86 1.36 0.95
CA GLU A 135 22.45 0.04 1.20
C GLU A 135 22.72 -0.74 -0.09
N CYS A 136 21.98 -0.44 -1.16
CA CYS A 136 22.00 -1.21 -2.41
C CYS A 136 22.70 -0.50 -3.58
N ASN A 137 23.19 0.73 -3.37
CA ASN A 137 23.82 1.56 -4.42
C ASN A 137 22.92 1.78 -5.66
N ASP A 138 21.62 1.64 -5.44
CA ASP A 138 20.55 1.81 -6.41
C ASP A 138 19.92 3.18 -6.15
N THR A 139 19.58 3.93 -7.19
CA THR A 139 19.07 5.31 -7.06
C THR A 139 17.60 5.46 -7.38
N GLU A 140 16.90 4.35 -7.60
CA GLU A 140 15.61 4.38 -8.28
C GLU A 140 14.45 4.84 -7.36
N CYS A 141 13.80 5.93 -7.76
CA CYS A 141 12.41 6.15 -7.41
C CYS A 141 11.52 5.08 -8.08
N PRO A 142 10.26 4.89 -7.63
CA PRO A 142 9.34 3.95 -8.25
C PRO A 142 9.28 4.13 -9.78
N HIS A 143 9.48 3.05 -10.54
CA HIS A 143 9.47 3.10 -12.01
C HIS A 143 8.17 3.72 -12.55
N VAL A 144 8.21 4.28 -13.76
CA VAL A 144 7.06 4.97 -14.37
C VAL A 144 5.82 4.07 -14.49
N ASP A 145 6.01 2.76 -14.66
CA ASP A 145 4.91 1.80 -14.67
C ASP A 145 4.20 1.74 -13.32
N ALA A 146 4.94 1.66 -12.21
CA ALA A 146 4.38 1.64 -10.86
C ALA A 146 3.63 2.95 -10.55
N VAL A 147 4.16 4.09 -11.02
CA VAL A 147 3.48 5.39 -10.94
C VAL A 147 2.19 5.39 -11.75
N THR A 148 2.24 4.88 -12.99
CA THR A 148 1.08 4.83 -13.89
C THR A 148 -0.02 3.95 -13.31
N THR A 149 0.32 2.76 -12.81
CA THR A 149 -0.61 1.86 -12.10
C THR A 149 -1.34 2.59 -10.96
N VAL A 150 -0.62 3.32 -10.12
CA VAL A 150 -1.24 4.07 -9.01
C VAL A 150 -2.14 5.20 -9.53
N TYR A 151 -1.70 5.97 -10.51
CA TYR A 151 -2.48 7.09 -11.04
C TYR A 151 -3.72 6.64 -11.82
N GLU A 152 -3.69 5.49 -12.49
CA GLU A 152 -4.88 4.95 -13.15
C GLU A 152 -5.86 4.31 -12.15
N GLY A 153 -5.34 3.70 -11.08
CA GLY A 153 -6.12 2.91 -10.13
C GLY A 153 -6.65 3.65 -8.90
N THR A 154 -6.28 4.92 -8.69
CA THR A 154 -6.65 5.68 -7.47
C THR A 154 -7.31 7.01 -7.79
N PRO A 155 -8.07 7.65 -6.88
CA PRO A 155 -8.56 9.01 -7.09
C PRO A 155 -7.44 10.07 -6.93
N ALA A 156 -7.65 11.28 -7.44
CA ALA A 156 -6.70 12.39 -7.33
C ALA A 156 -6.36 12.77 -5.87
N SER A 157 -7.26 12.49 -4.92
CA SER A 157 -7.03 12.71 -3.48
C SER A 157 -6.17 11.64 -2.80
N SER A 158 -5.78 10.59 -3.53
CA SER A 158 -5.06 9.44 -2.98
C SER A 158 -3.75 9.85 -2.30
N PRO A 159 -3.51 9.43 -1.04
CA PRO A 159 -2.24 9.66 -0.37
C PRO A 159 -1.05 8.98 -1.04
N MET A 160 -1.27 7.84 -1.70
CA MET A 160 -0.20 7.17 -2.46
C MET A 160 0.28 8.01 -3.64
N ARG A 161 -0.62 8.74 -4.34
CA ARG A 161 -0.18 9.67 -5.40
C ARG A 161 0.74 10.76 -4.85
N ARG A 162 0.41 11.30 -3.67
CA ARG A 162 1.23 12.32 -2.98
C ARG A 162 2.58 11.76 -2.52
N SER A 163 2.61 10.55 -1.97
CA SER A 163 3.86 9.92 -1.51
C SER A 163 4.83 9.69 -2.68
N LEU A 164 4.33 9.20 -3.82
CA LEU A 164 5.12 9.05 -5.04
C LEU A 164 5.71 10.39 -5.51
N VAL A 165 4.90 11.44 -5.57
CA VAL A 165 5.38 12.78 -5.96
C VAL A 165 6.47 13.27 -5.01
N ASP A 166 6.28 13.14 -3.71
CA ASP A 166 7.26 13.62 -2.72
C ASP A 166 8.56 12.80 -2.74
N MET A 167 8.51 11.51 -3.09
CA MET A 167 9.73 10.72 -3.37
C MET A 167 10.51 11.34 -4.52
N TYR A 168 9.84 11.60 -5.65
CA TYR A 168 10.46 12.18 -6.84
C TYR A 168 10.98 13.61 -6.63
N VAL A 169 10.26 14.47 -5.91
CA VAL A 169 10.69 15.85 -5.63
C VAL A 169 12.04 15.89 -4.92
N ARG A 170 12.36 14.86 -4.13
CA ARG A 170 13.57 14.85 -3.30
C ARG A 170 14.73 14.10 -3.89
N GLN A 171 14.40 13.02 -4.56
CA GLN A 171 15.35 12.00 -4.95
C GLN A 171 15.47 11.90 -6.46
N GLY A 172 14.53 12.52 -7.17
CA GLY A 172 14.52 12.65 -8.60
C GLY A 172 15.78 13.30 -9.12
N ASP A 173 16.33 12.71 -10.17
CA ASP A 173 17.39 13.31 -10.95
C ASP A 173 16.81 13.84 -12.28
N ALA A 174 17.25 15.02 -12.70
CA ALA A 174 16.78 15.64 -13.93
C ALA A 174 17.09 14.78 -15.19
N THR A 175 18.13 13.95 -15.12
CA THR A 175 18.50 13.02 -16.20
C THR A 175 17.45 11.95 -16.45
N TRP A 176 16.63 11.59 -15.45
CA TRP A 176 15.56 10.60 -15.61
C TRP A 176 14.50 11.08 -16.60
N PHE A 177 14.24 12.40 -16.65
CA PHE A 177 13.29 13.01 -17.58
C PHE A 177 13.82 13.20 -19.00
N ALA A 178 15.08 12.82 -19.24
CA ALA A 178 15.65 12.79 -20.58
C ALA A 178 15.28 11.50 -21.34
N SER A 179 14.91 10.42 -20.65
CA SER A 179 14.52 9.15 -21.27
C SER A 179 13.12 9.22 -21.91
N GLU A 180 12.84 8.34 -22.87
CA GLU A 180 11.51 8.23 -23.46
C GLU A 180 10.46 7.73 -22.46
N ASP A 181 10.85 6.87 -21.52
CA ASP A 181 9.96 6.29 -20.51
C ASP A 181 9.32 7.36 -19.63
N MET A 182 10.11 8.29 -19.08
CA MET A 182 9.58 9.38 -18.26
C MET A 182 8.83 10.43 -19.08
N ARG A 183 9.17 10.62 -20.36
CA ARG A 183 8.40 11.52 -21.24
C ARG A 183 7.01 11.00 -21.54
N GLY A 184 6.84 9.68 -21.53
CA GLY A 184 5.55 8.99 -21.65
C GLY A 184 4.79 8.81 -20.33
N GLY A 185 5.33 9.32 -19.21
CA GLY A 185 4.72 9.15 -17.89
C GLY A 185 3.32 9.76 -17.77
N HIS A 186 2.55 9.28 -16.79
CA HIS A 186 1.16 9.68 -16.59
C HIS A 186 1.00 11.22 -16.48
N PRO A 187 0.10 11.86 -17.25
CA PRO A 187 0.03 13.32 -17.35
C PRO A 187 -0.29 14.01 -16.01
N ASP A 188 -1.21 13.44 -15.22
CA ASP A 188 -1.53 13.98 -13.90
C ASP A 188 -0.35 13.91 -12.94
N PHE A 189 0.47 12.84 -13.02
CA PHE A 189 1.68 12.74 -12.19
C PHE A 189 2.67 13.84 -12.55
N MET A 190 2.86 14.10 -13.85
CA MET A 190 3.74 15.17 -14.30
C MET A 190 3.24 16.54 -13.83
N ALA A 191 1.93 16.79 -13.87
CA ALA A 191 1.33 18.02 -13.37
C ALA A 191 1.54 18.18 -11.86
N ASP A 192 1.28 17.13 -11.08
CA ASP A 192 1.43 17.12 -9.62
C ASP A 192 2.90 17.28 -9.22
N LEU A 193 3.82 16.61 -9.92
CA LEU A 193 5.27 16.73 -9.71
C LEU A 193 5.77 18.15 -9.99
N VAL A 194 5.38 18.75 -11.12
CA VAL A 194 5.77 20.13 -11.45
C VAL A 194 5.23 21.10 -10.39
N ALA A 195 3.96 20.96 -9.99
CA ALA A 195 3.37 21.79 -8.95
C ALA A 195 4.12 21.67 -7.61
N ALA A 196 4.50 20.45 -7.22
CA ALA A 196 5.26 20.18 -6.00
C ALA A 196 6.68 20.74 -6.06
N LEU A 197 7.38 20.61 -7.20
CA LEU A 197 8.71 21.20 -7.41
C LEU A 197 8.68 22.73 -7.27
N TYR A 198 7.67 23.41 -7.82
CA TYR A 198 7.51 24.86 -7.65
C TYR A 198 7.21 25.26 -6.21
N ARG A 199 6.43 24.45 -5.48
CA ARG A 199 6.16 24.67 -4.05
C ARG A 199 7.46 24.65 -3.25
N VAL A 200 8.26 23.60 -3.41
CA VAL A 200 9.56 23.44 -2.74
C VAL A 200 10.55 24.53 -3.17
N ALA A 201 10.60 24.90 -4.46
CA ALA A 201 11.49 25.96 -4.93
C ALA A 201 11.17 27.33 -4.29
N ARG A 202 9.90 27.61 -3.99
CA ARG A 202 9.48 28.82 -3.26
C ARG A 202 9.81 28.72 -1.77
N GLU A 203 9.59 27.55 -1.18
CA GLU A 203 9.75 27.28 0.25
C GLU A 203 11.20 27.12 0.69
N ARG A 204 12.14 26.75 -0.19
CA ARG A 204 13.59 26.75 0.10
C ARG A 204 14.16 28.12 0.52
N SER A 205 13.34 29.17 0.54
CA SER A 205 13.63 30.44 1.23
C SER A 205 13.38 30.42 2.75
N CYS A 206 12.80 29.35 3.32
CA CYS A 206 12.52 29.14 4.74
C CYS A 206 12.49 27.65 5.12
N ALA A 207 13.56 27.20 5.81
CA ALA A 207 13.69 26.01 6.65
C ALA A 207 13.77 24.60 6.00
N GLU A 208 14.72 23.81 6.51
CA GLU A 208 14.82 22.35 6.34
C GLU A 208 13.72 21.67 7.17
N GLU A 209 12.69 21.11 6.54
CA GLU A 209 11.66 20.32 7.23
C GLU A 209 11.89 18.81 7.14
N GLU A 210 11.41 18.08 8.14
CA GLU A 210 11.46 16.63 8.23
C GLU A 210 10.47 15.99 7.26
N PHE A 211 11.03 15.49 6.19
CA PHE A 211 10.36 15.27 4.94
C PHE A 211 10.17 13.70 4.84
N LEU A 212 9.00 13.17 4.44
CA LEU A 212 8.66 11.72 4.20
C LEU A 212 8.39 10.92 5.48
N LYS A 213 7.77 11.55 6.47
CA LYS A 213 7.22 10.78 7.59
C LYS A 213 6.00 10.01 7.12
N CYS A 214 6.00 8.70 7.36
CA CYS A 214 4.89 7.78 7.14
C CYS A 214 3.51 8.40 7.44
N GLY A 215 3.34 8.94 8.64
CA GLY A 215 2.07 9.52 9.11
C GLY A 215 1.54 10.71 8.30
N ASN A 216 2.34 11.35 7.44
CA ASN A 216 1.89 12.43 6.56
C ASN A 216 1.01 11.93 5.40
N TYR A 217 1.08 10.63 5.12
CA TYR A 217 0.38 9.99 4.01
C TYR A 217 -0.66 8.98 4.50
N HIS A 218 -0.82 8.82 5.82
CA HIS A 218 -1.84 7.93 6.37
C HIS A 218 -3.22 8.56 6.26
N GLU A 219 -4.19 7.71 5.94
CA GLU A 219 -5.61 8.03 6.10
C GLU A 219 -6.01 7.82 7.56
N TYR A 220 -6.81 8.75 8.11
CA TYR A 220 -7.34 8.69 9.47
C TYR A 220 -8.87 8.76 9.43
N THR A 221 -9.54 8.21 10.44
CA THR A 221 -10.98 8.44 10.67
C THR A 221 -11.17 9.79 11.33
N ASP A 222 -12.29 10.46 11.04
CA ASP A 222 -12.64 11.78 11.59
C ASP A 222 -12.69 11.82 13.14
N ASP A 223 -12.68 10.66 13.80
CA ASP A 223 -12.66 10.52 15.26
C ASP A 223 -11.36 11.03 15.93
N PHE A 224 -10.33 11.38 15.15
CA PHE A 224 -9.06 11.93 15.65
C PHE A 224 -8.95 13.47 15.56
N LEU A 225 -10.01 14.18 15.18
CA LEU A 225 -10.08 15.63 15.43
C LEU A 225 -10.35 15.87 16.91
N GLY A 226 -9.28 15.86 17.71
CA GLY A 226 -9.30 16.38 19.07
C GLY A 226 -9.88 17.82 19.08
N PRO A 227 -10.56 18.22 20.17
CA PRO A 227 -11.27 19.49 20.22
C PRO A 227 -10.29 20.65 19.94
N LEU A 228 -10.72 21.51 19.01
CA LEU A 228 -10.09 22.77 18.60
C LEU A 228 -9.64 23.63 19.79
#